data_AF-A0A803YMN0-F1
#
_entry.id   AF-A0A803YMN0-F1
#
_cell.length_a   1.000
_cell.length_b   1.000
_cell.length_c   1.000
_cell.angle_alpha   90.00
_cell.angle_beta   90.00
_cell.angle_gamma   90.00
#
_symmetry.space_group_name_H-M   'P 1'
#
loop_
_entity.id
_entity.type
_entity.pdbx_description
1 polymer ?
#
loop_
_entity_poly.entity_id
_entity_poly.type
_entity_poly.pdbx_seq_one_letter_code
_entity_poly.pdbx_strand_id
1 'polypeptide(L)'
;MLISFLGDKGPPGREEQQEEDPYRQHAFNQLESDKLSSDRPIRDTRHYRCTSVRYDADLPATSLIITFHNEARSALLRTVKSVLNRTPPNLIQEIILVDDFSSDPEDCQLLTKIPKVKCLRNIRREGLIRSRVRGAEVATADILTFLDSHCEVNSEWLQPMLQRVKEDYTRVVSPIIDVISLDNFAYLAASADLRGGFDWSLHFKWEQIPIEQKMSRTDPTQSIRTPVIAGGIFVINKSWFNHLGKYDTQMDIWGGENFELSFRVWMCGGSLEIVPCSRVGHVFRKRHPYDFPEGNALTYINIADRVEQRRKLNCKSFQWYLEKVYPELKVPEKDLIPGIIRQGGNCLESWAQDTTGNTLAGIGNCKGTVNNPPVTQVRWALAWCFPSSSAPFMYCQ
;
A
#
# COMPACT_ATOMS: atom_id res chain seq x y z
N MET A 1 -49.72 -60.43 31.21
CA MET A 1 -48.90 -60.54 32.43
C MET A 1 -47.47 -60.24 32.02
N LEU A 2 -46.91 -59.09 32.47
CA LEU A 2 -45.51 -58.62 32.44
C LEU A 2 -44.77 -58.51 31.08
N ILE A 3 -44.51 -57.31 30.50
CA ILE A 3 -43.44 -56.29 30.77
C ILE A 3 -42.02 -56.86 30.50
N SER A 4 -41.22 -56.37 29.53
CA SER A 4 -40.32 -55.21 29.74
C SER A 4 -39.57 -54.68 28.48
N PHE A 5 -39.60 -53.35 28.34
CA PHE A 5 -38.57 -52.39 27.92
C PHE A 5 -37.79 -52.54 26.58
N LEU A 6 -38.16 -51.73 25.59
CA LEU A 6 -37.23 -51.10 24.65
C LEU A 6 -37.48 -49.59 24.64
N GLY A 7 -36.46 -48.83 25.03
CA GLY A 7 -36.47 -47.39 25.16
C GLY A 7 -36.44 -46.65 23.82
N ASP A 8 -36.95 -45.42 23.88
CA ASP A 8 -36.98 -44.42 22.82
C ASP A 8 -35.62 -44.25 22.13
N LYS A 9 -35.60 -44.43 20.81
CA LYS A 9 -34.59 -43.80 19.95
C LYS A 9 -35.19 -42.49 19.43
N GLY A 10 -34.70 -41.38 19.96
CA GLY A 10 -34.94 -40.05 19.39
C GLY A 10 -34.42 -39.94 17.95
N PRO A 11 -34.86 -38.92 17.20
CA PRO A 11 -34.49 -38.74 15.79
C PRO A 11 -32.97 -38.56 15.62
N PRO A 12 -32.40 -38.96 14.48
CA PRO A 12 -30.97 -38.84 14.25
C PRO A 12 -30.56 -37.36 14.34
N GLY A 13 -29.59 -37.09 15.22
CA GLY A 13 -28.99 -35.77 15.37
C GLY A 13 -28.43 -35.30 14.04
N ARG A 14 -28.69 -34.04 13.71
CA ARG A 14 -27.97 -33.34 12.64
C ARG A 14 -26.49 -33.36 13.02
N GLU A 15 -25.67 -33.99 12.19
CA GLU A 15 -24.24 -33.75 12.21
C GLU A 15 -24.05 -32.26 11.92
N GLU A 16 -23.74 -31.48 12.96
CA GLU A 16 -23.10 -30.17 12.80
C GLU A 16 -21.75 -30.44 12.14
N GLN A 17 -21.71 -30.42 10.81
CA GLN A 17 -20.47 -30.17 10.10
C GLN A 17 -19.93 -28.87 10.68
N GLN A 18 -18.78 -28.93 11.36
CA GLN A 18 -18.00 -27.75 11.69
C GLN A 18 -17.68 -27.08 10.34
N GLU A 19 -18.53 -26.14 9.92
CA GLU A 19 -18.29 -25.31 8.75
C GLU A 19 -17.01 -24.53 9.06
N GLU A 20 -15.91 -24.98 8.46
CA GLU A 20 -14.61 -24.36 8.62
C GLU A 20 -14.71 -22.91 8.13
N ASP A 21 -14.33 -21.95 8.98
CA ASP A 21 -14.46 -20.52 8.68
C ASP A 21 -13.76 -20.20 7.33
N PRO A 22 -14.52 -19.83 6.27
CA PRO A 22 -13.97 -19.65 4.92
C PRO A 22 -13.05 -18.44 4.81
N TYR A 23 -13.01 -17.57 5.83
CA TYR A 23 -12.12 -16.41 5.91
C TYR A 23 -10.79 -16.74 6.59
N ARG A 24 -10.67 -17.88 7.28
CA ARG A 24 -9.55 -18.17 8.19
C ARG A 24 -8.17 -18.14 7.51
N GLN A 25 -8.06 -18.70 6.31
CA GLN A 25 -6.77 -18.85 5.62
C GLN A 25 -6.38 -17.60 4.82
N HIS A 26 -7.34 -16.92 4.20
CA HIS A 26 -7.05 -15.87 3.22
C HIS A 26 -7.69 -14.51 3.55
N ALA A 27 -8.42 -14.38 4.66
CA ALA A 27 -9.13 -13.16 5.07
C ALA A 27 -10.14 -12.61 4.02
N PHE A 28 -10.63 -13.50 3.15
CA PHE A 28 -11.80 -13.35 2.28
C PHE A 28 -12.47 -14.72 2.13
N ASN A 29 -13.73 -14.76 1.66
CA ASN A 29 -14.50 -15.98 1.52
C ASN A 29 -13.96 -16.87 0.39
N GLN A 30 -13.08 -17.81 0.73
CA GLN A 30 -12.45 -18.70 -0.26
C GLN A 30 -13.48 -19.57 -1.00
N LEU A 31 -14.51 -20.06 -0.30
CA LEU A 31 -15.54 -20.90 -0.90
C LEU A 31 -16.29 -20.17 -2.01
N GLU A 32 -16.60 -18.88 -1.82
CA GLU A 32 -17.22 -18.06 -2.88
C GLU A 32 -16.25 -17.79 -4.03
N SER A 33 -14.96 -17.59 -3.75
CA SER A 33 -13.95 -17.53 -4.80
C SER A 33 -13.91 -18.81 -5.62
N ASP A 34 -13.90 -19.98 -4.99
CA ASP A 34 -13.71 -21.27 -5.67
C ASP A 34 -14.92 -21.65 -6.54
N LYS A 35 -16.13 -21.21 -6.17
CA LYS A 35 -17.35 -21.37 -6.98
C LYS A 35 -17.34 -20.53 -8.26
N LEU A 36 -16.61 -19.43 -8.28
CA LEU A 36 -16.60 -18.49 -9.40
C LEU A 36 -15.59 -18.90 -10.47
N SER A 37 -16.03 -18.88 -11.72
CA SER A 37 -15.15 -19.14 -12.85
C SER A 37 -13.94 -18.20 -12.86
N SER A 38 -12.78 -18.75 -13.23
CA SER A 38 -11.53 -17.99 -13.37
C SER A 38 -11.57 -16.95 -14.49
N ASP A 39 -12.51 -17.08 -15.44
CA ASP A 39 -12.72 -16.19 -16.59
C ASP A 39 -14.05 -15.41 -16.52
N ARG A 40 -14.65 -15.29 -15.32
CA ARG A 40 -15.95 -14.63 -15.15
C ARG A 40 -16.01 -13.24 -15.81
N PRO A 41 -17.15 -12.89 -16.44
CA PRO A 41 -17.33 -11.54 -16.97
C PRO A 41 -17.46 -10.54 -15.82
N ILE A 42 -16.94 -9.33 -16.02
CA ILE A 42 -17.19 -8.18 -15.14
C ILE A 42 -17.76 -7.04 -15.97
N ARG A 43 -18.60 -6.22 -15.34
CA ARG A 43 -19.20 -5.05 -16.00
C ARG A 43 -18.13 -3.98 -16.25
N ASP A 44 -18.25 -3.29 -17.38
CA ASP A 44 -17.50 -2.05 -17.59
C ASP A 44 -17.99 -0.97 -16.62
N THR A 45 -17.15 -0.64 -15.63
CA THR A 45 -17.45 0.36 -14.60
C THR A 45 -16.85 1.73 -14.93
N ARG A 46 -16.17 1.87 -16.09
CA ARG A 46 -15.57 3.15 -16.50
C ARG A 46 -16.66 4.18 -16.79
N HIS A 47 -16.28 5.45 -16.73
CA HIS A 47 -17.15 6.53 -17.19
C HIS A 47 -17.40 6.38 -18.70
N TYR A 48 -18.62 6.62 -19.18
CA TYR A 48 -19.01 6.36 -20.58
C TYR A 48 -18.08 7.07 -21.60
N ARG A 49 -17.55 8.25 -21.25
CA ARG A 49 -16.59 9.00 -22.09
C ARG A 49 -15.27 8.27 -22.32
N CYS A 50 -14.87 7.35 -21.44
CA CYS A 50 -13.64 6.56 -21.62
C CYS A 50 -13.67 5.70 -22.88
N THR A 51 -14.85 5.29 -23.35
CA THR A 51 -15.01 4.52 -24.60
C THR A 51 -14.69 5.34 -25.85
N SER A 52 -14.70 6.67 -25.74
CA SER A 52 -14.38 7.60 -26.83
C SER A 52 -12.92 8.06 -26.80
N VAL A 53 -12.17 7.75 -25.73
CA VAL A 53 -10.74 8.06 -25.65
C VAL A 53 -9.98 7.15 -26.61
N ARG A 54 -9.09 7.74 -27.40
CA ARG A 54 -8.23 7.01 -28.35
C ARG A 54 -6.81 7.01 -27.80
N TYR A 55 -6.17 5.85 -27.87
CA TYR A 55 -4.77 5.66 -27.50
C TYR A 55 -3.95 5.38 -28.76
N ASP A 56 -2.64 5.59 -28.66
CA ASP A 56 -1.74 5.36 -29.79
C ASP A 56 -1.73 3.88 -30.20
N ALA A 57 -1.56 3.61 -31.50
CA ALA A 57 -1.52 2.24 -32.02
C ALA A 57 -0.23 1.48 -31.64
N ASP A 58 0.85 2.22 -31.39
CA ASP A 58 2.21 1.76 -31.09
C ASP A 58 2.54 1.83 -29.59
N LEU A 59 1.56 1.56 -28.72
CA LEU A 59 1.82 1.49 -27.28
C LEU A 59 2.88 0.41 -26.97
N PRO A 60 3.87 0.72 -26.12
CA PRO A 60 4.90 -0.25 -25.72
C PRO A 60 4.31 -1.40 -24.89
N ALA A 61 4.85 -2.60 -25.09
CA ALA A 61 4.52 -3.75 -24.25
C ALA A 61 5.05 -3.59 -22.82
N THR A 62 4.42 -4.28 -21.87
CA THR A 62 4.82 -4.30 -20.45
C THR A 62 5.11 -5.71 -19.95
N SER A 63 6.02 -5.81 -18.99
CA SER A 63 6.19 -7.00 -18.14
C SER A 63 5.30 -6.81 -16.91
N LEU A 64 4.28 -7.66 -16.76
CA LEU A 64 3.44 -7.67 -15.57
C LEU A 64 4.14 -8.44 -14.45
N ILE A 65 4.17 -7.88 -13.24
CA ILE A 65 4.81 -8.47 -12.06
C ILE A 65 3.74 -8.69 -11.00
N ILE A 66 3.50 -9.95 -10.67
CA ILE A 66 2.49 -10.36 -9.68
C ILE A 66 3.19 -11.16 -8.60
N THR A 67 3.37 -10.53 -7.44
CA THR A 67 3.92 -11.18 -6.26
C THR A 67 2.82 -11.86 -5.47
N PHE A 68 3.07 -13.07 -4.96
CA PHE A 68 2.11 -13.77 -4.11
C PHE A 68 2.80 -14.55 -2.99
N HIS A 69 2.10 -14.71 -1.87
CA HIS A 69 2.49 -15.57 -0.76
C HIS A 69 1.22 -16.21 -0.20
N ASN A 70 1.10 -17.54 -0.28
CA ASN A 70 -0.06 -18.30 0.20
C ASN A 70 -1.42 -17.72 -0.28
N GLU A 71 -1.47 -17.30 -1.55
CA GLU A 71 -2.71 -16.82 -2.14
C GLU A 71 -3.67 -17.97 -2.44
N ALA A 72 -4.98 -17.74 -2.34
CA ALA A 72 -5.93 -18.74 -2.81
C ALA A 72 -5.77 -18.96 -4.33
N ARG A 73 -5.58 -20.21 -4.74
CA ARG A 73 -5.35 -20.59 -6.14
C ARG A 73 -6.40 -20.04 -7.10
N SER A 74 -7.68 -20.01 -6.68
CA SER A 74 -8.77 -19.46 -7.49
C SER A 74 -8.61 -17.95 -7.75
N ALA A 75 -8.20 -17.18 -6.73
CA ALA A 75 -7.95 -15.75 -6.86
C ALA A 75 -6.71 -15.46 -7.71
N LEU A 76 -5.62 -16.20 -7.50
CA LEU A 76 -4.39 -16.07 -8.29
C LEU A 76 -4.63 -16.40 -9.77
N LEU A 77 -5.27 -17.54 -10.05
CA LEU A 77 -5.61 -17.94 -11.42
C LEU A 77 -6.54 -16.93 -12.09
N ARG A 78 -7.55 -16.42 -11.36
CA ARG A 78 -8.48 -15.40 -11.87
C ARG A 78 -7.75 -14.10 -12.20
N THR A 79 -6.77 -13.69 -11.41
CA THR A 79 -5.93 -12.53 -11.72
C THR A 79 -5.19 -12.71 -13.05
N VAL A 80 -4.51 -13.85 -13.23
CA VAL A 80 -3.77 -14.16 -14.47
C VAL A 80 -4.71 -14.23 -15.68
N LYS A 81 -5.84 -14.93 -15.55
CA LYS A 81 -6.85 -15.05 -16.62
C LYS A 81 -7.49 -13.70 -16.96
N SER A 82 -7.80 -12.88 -15.97
CA SER A 82 -8.37 -11.55 -16.15
C SER A 82 -7.44 -10.66 -16.97
N VAL A 83 -6.13 -10.65 -16.65
CA VAL A 83 -5.11 -9.93 -17.42
C VAL A 83 -5.07 -10.42 -18.86
N LEU A 84 -4.95 -11.73 -19.09
CA LEU A 84 -4.79 -12.30 -20.43
C LEU A 84 -6.04 -12.07 -21.30
N ASN A 85 -7.23 -12.16 -20.72
CA ASN A 85 -8.48 -12.05 -21.47
C ASN A 85 -8.85 -10.60 -21.83
N ARG A 86 -8.36 -9.60 -21.07
CA ARG A 86 -8.77 -8.18 -21.22
C ARG A 86 -7.65 -7.25 -21.65
N THR A 87 -6.50 -7.80 -22.02
CA THR A 87 -5.35 -7.02 -22.49
C THR A 87 -4.98 -7.48 -23.90
N PRO A 88 -4.82 -6.56 -24.86
CA PRO A 88 -4.32 -6.90 -26.19
C PRO A 88 -3.02 -7.71 -26.12
N PRO A 89 -2.89 -8.87 -26.80
CA PRO A 89 -1.75 -9.74 -26.64
C PRO A 89 -0.40 -9.07 -26.93
N ASN A 90 -0.34 -8.12 -27.85
CA ASN A 90 0.87 -7.37 -28.20
C ASN A 90 1.36 -6.45 -27.06
N LEU A 91 0.51 -6.08 -26.11
CA LEU A 91 0.88 -5.24 -24.96
C LEU A 91 1.42 -6.04 -23.78
N ILE A 92 1.27 -7.37 -23.79
CA ILE A 92 1.84 -8.26 -22.78
C ILE A 92 3.16 -8.82 -23.30
N GLN A 93 4.28 -8.33 -22.79
CA GLN A 93 5.58 -8.97 -23.04
C GLN A 93 5.63 -10.32 -22.33
N GLU A 94 5.32 -10.31 -21.03
CA GLU A 94 5.34 -11.46 -20.14
C GLU A 94 4.55 -11.16 -18.85
N ILE A 95 4.11 -12.21 -18.17
CA ILE A 95 3.56 -12.17 -16.82
C ILE A 95 4.55 -12.92 -15.92
N ILE A 96 5.17 -12.21 -15.00
CA ILE A 96 6.15 -12.75 -14.05
C ILE A 96 5.44 -12.89 -12.71
N LEU A 97 5.10 -14.12 -12.38
CA LEU A 97 4.67 -14.49 -11.04
C LEU A 97 5.90 -14.61 -10.15
N VAL A 98 5.89 -13.94 -9.00
CA VAL A 98 6.96 -14.08 -8.00
C VAL A 98 6.35 -14.68 -6.75
N ASP A 99 6.61 -15.96 -6.55
CA ASP A 99 6.22 -16.72 -5.38
C ASP A 99 7.18 -16.43 -4.22
N ASP A 100 6.68 -15.70 -3.24
CA ASP A 100 7.40 -15.32 -2.04
C ASP A 100 7.37 -16.44 -1.00
N PHE A 101 7.88 -17.61 -1.37
CA PHE A 101 8.03 -18.77 -0.48
C PHE A 101 6.69 -19.27 0.09
N SER A 102 5.69 -19.47 -0.78
CA SER A 102 4.40 -20.07 -0.41
C SER A 102 4.55 -21.54 -0.02
N SER A 103 3.71 -22.02 0.88
CA SER A 103 3.73 -23.42 1.35
C SER A 103 3.43 -24.42 0.25
N ASP A 104 2.57 -24.05 -0.70
CA ASP A 104 2.24 -24.86 -1.87
C ASP A 104 3.15 -24.50 -3.07
N PRO A 105 4.03 -25.40 -3.53
CA PRO A 105 4.88 -25.16 -4.69
C PRO A 105 4.18 -25.43 -6.04
N GLU A 106 3.00 -26.03 -6.05
CA GLU A 106 2.32 -26.45 -7.29
C GLU A 106 1.79 -25.26 -8.10
N ASP A 107 1.43 -24.14 -7.46
CA ASP A 107 0.86 -22.98 -8.14
C ASP A 107 1.76 -22.47 -9.26
N CYS A 108 3.07 -22.37 -9.03
CA CYS A 108 4.04 -22.02 -10.07
C CYS A 108 4.05 -23.05 -11.22
N GLN A 109 4.03 -24.35 -10.90
CA GLN A 109 4.12 -25.43 -11.89
C GLN A 109 2.86 -25.49 -12.78
N LEU A 110 1.71 -25.17 -12.22
CA LEU A 110 0.44 -25.14 -12.94
C LEU A 110 0.33 -23.89 -13.81
N LEU A 111 0.66 -22.72 -13.26
CA LEU A 111 0.46 -21.44 -13.95
C LEU A 111 1.47 -21.19 -15.08
N THR A 112 2.67 -21.76 -15.00
CA THR A 112 3.66 -21.69 -16.09
C THR A 112 3.26 -22.44 -17.36
N LYS A 113 2.22 -23.29 -17.30
CA LYS A 113 1.61 -23.91 -18.49
C LYS A 113 0.81 -22.91 -19.33
N ILE A 114 0.48 -21.74 -18.75
CA ILE A 114 -0.26 -20.68 -19.44
C ILE A 114 0.74 -19.85 -20.29
N PRO A 115 0.43 -19.57 -21.57
CA PRO A 115 1.30 -18.77 -22.42
C PRO A 115 1.66 -17.42 -21.80
N LYS A 116 2.90 -16.98 -22.01
CA LYS A 116 3.50 -15.75 -21.47
C LYS A 116 3.69 -15.71 -19.96
N VAL A 117 3.31 -16.75 -19.21
CA VAL A 117 3.51 -16.80 -17.76
C VAL A 117 4.85 -17.43 -17.41
N LYS A 118 5.63 -16.74 -16.58
CA LYS A 118 6.86 -17.22 -15.95
C LYS A 118 6.65 -17.20 -14.44
N CYS A 119 7.25 -18.13 -13.71
CA CYS A 119 7.23 -18.12 -12.25
C CYS A 119 8.65 -18.10 -11.70
N LEU A 120 8.90 -17.18 -10.77
CA LEU A 120 10.10 -17.11 -9.96
C LEU A 120 9.72 -17.46 -8.53
N ARG A 121 10.39 -18.45 -7.93
CA ARG A 121 10.17 -18.80 -6.52
C ARG A 121 11.33 -18.37 -5.65
N ASN A 122 11.05 -17.68 -4.55
CA ASN A 122 12.01 -17.37 -3.51
C ASN A 122 12.34 -18.63 -2.70
N ILE A 123 13.60 -18.75 -2.26
CA ILE A 123 14.07 -19.90 -1.45
C ILE A 123 13.80 -19.73 0.05
N ARG A 124 13.37 -18.52 0.45
CA ARG A 124 12.97 -18.13 1.80
C ARG A 124 11.94 -17.01 1.70
N ARG A 125 11.23 -16.69 2.78
CA ARG A 125 10.31 -15.56 2.82
C ARG A 125 11.10 -14.25 2.73
N GLU A 126 10.92 -13.52 1.63
CA GLU A 126 11.60 -12.25 1.36
C GLU A 126 10.69 -11.04 1.59
N GLY A 127 9.37 -11.21 1.49
CA GLY A 127 8.39 -10.13 1.57
C GLY A 127 8.04 -9.53 0.21
N LEU A 128 6.99 -8.70 0.19
CA LEU A 128 6.45 -8.07 -1.01
C LEU A 128 7.52 -7.29 -1.78
N ILE A 129 8.30 -6.49 -1.04
CA ILE A 129 9.20 -5.49 -1.60
C ILE A 129 10.35 -6.14 -2.37
N ARG A 130 11.08 -7.05 -1.72
CA ARG A 130 12.17 -7.81 -2.34
C ARG A 130 11.69 -8.69 -3.48
N SER A 131 10.48 -9.26 -3.35
CA SER A 131 9.86 -10.05 -4.43
C SER A 131 9.53 -9.20 -5.67
N ARG A 132 8.97 -8.00 -5.49
CA ARG A 132 8.72 -7.06 -6.59
C ARG A 132 10.00 -6.61 -7.27
N VAL A 133 11.04 -6.31 -6.49
CA VAL A 133 12.37 -5.96 -7.02
C VAL A 133 12.95 -7.10 -7.84
N ARG A 134 12.88 -8.34 -7.35
CA ARG A 134 13.35 -9.53 -8.08
C ARG A 134 12.60 -9.72 -9.40
N GLY A 135 11.28 -9.54 -9.40
CA GLY A 135 10.46 -9.58 -10.62
C GLY A 135 10.85 -8.49 -11.62
N ALA A 136 11.11 -7.27 -11.14
CA ALA A 136 11.53 -6.14 -11.98
C ALA A 136 12.93 -6.32 -12.59
N GLU A 137 13.82 -7.03 -11.91
CA GLU A 137 15.17 -7.31 -12.42
C GLU A 137 15.15 -8.25 -13.62
N VAL A 138 14.34 -9.30 -13.57
CA VAL A 138 14.23 -10.27 -14.68
C VAL A 138 13.32 -9.82 -15.81
N ALA A 139 12.48 -8.79 -15.58
CA ALA A 139 11.56 -8.26 -16.58
C ALA A 139 12.32 -7.79 -17.83
N THR A 140 11.78 -8.08 -19.01
CA THR A 140 12.42 -7.78 -20.29
C THR A 140 11.82 -6.57 -21.01
N ALA A 141 10.62 -6.12 -20.63
CA ALA A 141 10.01 -4.93 -21.21
C ALA A 141 10.56 -3.64 -20.60
N ASP A 142 10.41 -2.54 -21.34
CA ASP A 142 10.76 -1.18 -20.90
C ASP A 142 9.76 -0.60 -19.89
N ILE A 143 8.56 -1.18 -19.80
CA ILE A 143 7.53 -0.77 -18.85
C ILE A 143 7.21 -1.92 -17.91
N LEU A 144 7.16 -1.62 -16.61
CA LEU A 144 6.76 -2.53 -15.55
C LEU A 144 5.33 -2.22 -15.13
N THR A 145 4.51 -3.27 -14.99
CA THR A 145 3.16 -3.16 -14.43
C THR A 145 3.06 -4.06 -13.20
N PHE A 146 2.90 -3.47 -12.03
CA PHE A 146 2.72 -4.22 -10.77
C PHE A 146 1.24 -4.43 -10.50
N LEU A 147 0.88 -5.64 -10.09
CA LEU A 147 -0.49 -6.03 -9.75
C LEU A 147 -0.45 -7.02 -8.57
N ASP A 148 -1.38 -6.90 -7.64
CA ASP A 148 -1.52 -7.88 -6.55
C ASP A 148 -2.21 -9.16 -7.04
N SER A 149 -2.01 -10.26 -6.32
CA SER A 149 -2.43 -11.61 -6.71
C SER A 149 -3.94 -11.90 -6.64
N HIS A 150 -4.75 -10.91 -6.27
CA HIS A 150 -6.20 -11.01 -6.07
C HIS A 150 -6.91 -9.81 -6.71
N CYS A 151 -6.64 -9.62 -8.02
CA CYS A 151 -7.18 -8.54 -8.81
C CYS A 151 -8.02 -9.02 -9.99
N GLU A 152 -8.97 -8.21 -10.44
CA GLU A 152 -9.66 -8.39 -11.72
C GLU A 152 -9.67 -7.09 -12.51
N VAL A 153 -9.03 -7.11 -13.67
CA VAL A 153 -8.84 -5.91 -14.50
C VAL A 153 -10.08 -5.63 -15.37
N ASN A 154 -10.43 -4.35 -15.54
CA ASN A 154 -11.55 -3.93 -16.38
C ASN A 154 -11.18 -3.80 -17.86
N SER A 155 -12.16 -3.46 -18.70
CA SER A 155 -12.00 -3.25 -20.14
C SER A 155 -11.01 -2.12 -20.40
N GLU A 156 -10.03 -2.39 -21.28
CA GLU A 156 -8.95 -1.45 -21.64
C GLU A 156 -8.30 -0.77 -20.44
N TRP A 157 -8.09 -1.51 -19.35
CA TRP A 157 -7.44 -0.98 -18.15
C TRP A 157 -6.00 -0.54 -18.41
N LEU A 158 -5.27 -1.22 -19.30
CA LEU A 158 -3.82 -1.04 -19.42
C LEU A 158 -3.44 0.12 -20.37
N GLN A 159 -4.13 0.24 -21.50
CA GLN A 159 -3.86 1.24 -22.54
C GLN A 159 -3.82 2.69 -22.00
N PRO A 160 -4.78 3.16 -21.17
CA PRO A 160 -4.71 4.48 -20.57
C PRO A 160 -3.42 4.68 -19.75
N MET A 161 -2.99 3.68 -18.99
CA MET A 161 -1.78 3.79 -18.16
C MET A 161 -0.51 3.78 -19.00
N LEU A 162 -0.43 2.91 -20.02
CA LEU A 162 0.72 2.88 -20.94
C LEU A 162 0.86 4.18 -21.72
N GLN A 163 -0.26 4.77 -22.17
CA GLN A 163 -0.26 6.07 -22.84
C GLN A 163 0.39 7.15 -21.96
N ARG A 164 0.02 7.22 -20.67
CA ARG A 164 0.57 8.23 -19.75
C ARG A 164 2.06 8.07 -19.52
N VAL A 165 2.55 6.83 -19.39
CA VAL A 165 3.99 6.54 -19.21
C VAL A 165 4.77 6.73 -20.52
N LYS A 166 4.16 6.47 -21.68
CA LYS A 166 4.75 6.74 -23.00
C LYS A 166 4.97 8.24 -23.21
N GLU A 167 3.99 9.06 -22.85
CA GLU A 167 4.08 10.53 -22.95
C GLU A 167 5.17 11.15 -22.07
N ASP A 168 5.44 10.53 -20.92
CA ASP A 168 6.46 10.98 -19.97
C ASP A 168 6.87 9.80 -19.09
N TYR A 169 8.08 9.30 -19.34
CA TYR A 169 8.63 8.11 -18.70
C TYR A 169 8.88 8.29 -17.19
N THR A 170 8.83 9.53 -16.67
CA THR A 170 8.99 9.83 -15.24
C THR A 170 7.68 9.71 -14.45
N ARG A 171 6.55 9.50 -15.14
CA ARG A 171 5.24 9.29 -14.50
C ARG A 171 5.12 7.88 -13.95
N VAL A 172 4.55 7.82 -12.75
CA VAL A 172 4.10 6.59 -12.13
C VAL A 172 2.58 6.68 -12.03
N VAL A 173 1.89 5.72 -12.64
CA VAL A 173 0.44 5.83 -12.81
C VAL A 173 -0.28 4.63 -12.21
N SER A 174 -1.40 4.88 -11.55
CA SER A 174 -2.25 3.86 -10.94
C SER A 174 -3.68 3.92 -11.50
N PRO A 175 -4.39 2.79 -11.54
CA PRO A 175 -5.80 2.77 -11.89
C PRO A 175 -6.66 3.34 -10.75
N ILE A 176 -7.94 3.56 -11.03
CA ILE A 176 -8.94 3.51 -9.96
C ILE A 176 -9.03 2.07 -9.48
N ILE A 177 -8.90 1.89 -8.17
CA ILE A 177 -9.00 0.58 -7.54
C ILE A 177 -10.46 0.37 -7.11
N ASP A 178 -11.20 -0.41 -7.90
CA ASP A 178 -12.55 -0.85 -7.60
C ASP A 178 -12.51 -1.92 -6.50
N VAL A 179 -13.63 -2.11 -5.79
CA VAL A 179 -13.71 -3.06 -4.68
C VAL A 179 -14.25 -4.39 -5.20
N ILE A 180 -13.54 -5.49 -4.95
CA ILE A 180 -14.12 -6.83 -5.00
C ILE A 180 -14.49 -7.19 -3.57
N SER A 181 -15.78 -7.42 -3.33
CA SER A 181 -16.30 -7.77 -2.00
C SER A 181 -15.62 -9.04 -1.48
N LEU A 182 -15.08 -8.96 -0.27
CA LEU A 182 -14.46 -10.11 0.41
C LEU A 182 -15.48 -11.20 0.80
N ASP A 183 -16.77 -10.87 0.85
CA ASP A 183 -17.82 -11.78 1.30
C ASP A 183 -18.43 -12.60 0.15
N ASN A 184 -18.65 -11.97 -1.01
CA ASN A 184 -19.38 -12.56 -2.14
C ASN A 184 -18.75 -12.28 -3.51
N PHE A 185 -17.55 -11.69 -3.54
CA PHE A 185 -16.82 -11.38 -4.77
C PHE A 185 -17.56 -10.46 -5.76
N ALA A 186 -18.59 -9.71 -5.32
CA ALA A 186 -19.22 -8.70 -6.16
C ALA A 186 -18.20 -7.61 -6.55
N TYR A 187 -18.18 -7.24 -7.84
CA TYR A 187 -17.33 -6.18 -8.36
C TYR A 187 -18.05 -4.83 -8.22
N LEU A 188 -17.54 -3.96 -7.36
CA LEU A 188 -18.15 -2.70 -6.94
C LEU A 188 -17.29 -1.52 -7.41
N ALA A 189 -17.88 -0.66 -8.23
CA ALA A 189 -17.23 0.53 -8.75
C ALA A 189 -16.88 1.52 -7.62
N ALA A 190 -15.62 1.95 -7.55
CA ALA A 190 -15.19 3.04 -6.69
C ALA A 190 -15.49 4.40 -7.36
N SER A 191 -15.47 5.48 -6.56
CA SER A 191 -15.60 6.84 -7.09
C SER A 191 -14.40 7.22 -7.95
N ALA A 192 -14.66 7.87 -9.08
CA ALA A 192 -13.61 8.39 -9.98
C ALA A 192 -12.99 9.71 -9.51
N ASP A 193 -13.55 10.32 -8.46
CA ASP A 193 -13.09 11.59 -7.89
C ASP A 193 -12.16 11.37 -6.68
N LEU A 194 -11.57 10.18 -6.54
CA LEU A 194 -10.68 9.84 -5.43
C LEU A 194 -9.21 9.94 -5.85
N ARG A 195 -8.39 10.47 -4.93
CA ARG A 195 -6.92 10.41 -4.95
C ARG A 195 -6.42 9.81 -3.65
N GLY A 196 -5.18 9.32 -3.64
CA GLY A 196 -4.54 8.81 -2.43
C GLY A 196 -3.98 9.93 -1.57
N GLY A 197 -4.27 9.86 -0.27
CA GLY A 197 -3.76 10.76 0.76
C GLY A 197 -3.27 9.98 1.99
N PHE A 198 -2.84 10.71 3.01
CA PHE A 198 -2.39 10.12 4.27
C PHE A 198 -2.61 11.05 5.46
N ASP A 199 -2.56 10.49 6.67
CA ASP A 199 -2.53 11.25 7.91
C ASP A 199 -1.13 11.25 8.54
N TRP A 200 -0.93 12.01 9.63
CA TRP A 200 0.38 12.11 10.29
C TRP A 200 0.83 10.84 11.01
N SER A 201 -0.03 9.83 11.08
CA SER A 201 0.33 8.48 11.52
C SER A 201 0.78 7.60 10.35
N LEU A 202 0.92 8.16 9.15
CA LEU A 202 1.26 7.48 7.89
C LEU A 202 0.27 6.35 7.56
N HIS A 203 -1.02 6.56 7.83
CA HIS A 203 -2.06 5.67 7.32
C HIS A 203 -2.56 6.17 5.96
N PHE A 204 -2.67 5.23 5.02
CA PHE A 204 -3.20 5.54 3.69
C PHE A 204 -4.70 5.75 3.78
N LYS A 205 -5.20 6.77 3.08
CA LYS A 205 -6.64 7.01 2.92
C LYS A 205 -6.96 7.45 1.50
N TRP A 206 -8.16 7.09 1.06
CA TRP A 206 -8.75 7.68 -0.14
C TRP A 206 -9.38 9.02 0.22
N GLU A 207 -9.04 10.06 -0.52
CA GLU A 207 -9.58 11.40 -0.35
C GLU A 207 -10.28 11.86 -1.63
N GLN A 208 -11.34 12.63 -1.49
CA GLN A 208 -11.92 13.34 -2.62
C GLN A 208 -10.90 14.35 -3.15
N ILE A 209 -10.86 14.53 -4.47
CA ILE A 209 -10.10 15.64 -5.06
C ILE A 209 -10.59 16.99 -4.47
N PRO A 210 -9.70 17.98 -4.29
CA PRO A 210 -10.06 19.31 -3.80
C PRO A 210 -11.21 19.92 -4.61
N ILE A 211 -12.07 20.71 -3.95
CA ILE A 211 -13.27 21.27 -4.58
C ILE A 211 -12.90 22.15 -5.77
N GLU A 212 -11.83 22.93 -5.67
CA GLU A 212 -11.36 23.78 -6.77
C GLU A 212 -10.93 22.94 -7.99
N GLN A 213 -10.23 21.83 -7.74
CA GLN A 213 -9.85 20.89 -8.78
C GLN A 213 -11.09 20.20 -9.38
N LYS A 214 -12.07 19.83 -8.55
CA LYS A 214 -13.32 19.22 -8.99
C LYS A 214 -14.14 20.15 -9.89
N MET A 215 -14.23 21.43 -9.54
CA MET A 215 -14.98 22.43 -10.29
C MET A 215 -14.31 22.81 -11.62
N SER A 216 -12.98 22.84 -11.66
CA SER A 216 -12.22 23.15 -12.89
C SER A 216 -12.13 21.98 -13.87
N ARG A 217 -12.39 20.75 -13.40
CA ARG A 217 -12.32 19.53 -14.19
C ARG A 217 -13.58 19.34 -15.05
N THR A 218 -13.49 19.69 -16.32
CA THR A 218 -14.58 19.54 -17.31
C THR A 218 -14.62 18.16 -17.97
N ASP A 219 -13.52 17.43 -17.95
CA ASP A 219 -13.38 16.11 -18.55
C ASP A 219 -13.07 15.05 -17.47
N PRO A 220 -14.03 14.15 -17.17
CA PRO A 220 -13.85 13.12 -16.15
C PRO A 220 -12.85 12.03 -16.55
N THR A 221 -12.34 12.02 -17.79
CA THR A 221 -11.35 11.04 -18.26
C THR A 221 -9.90 11.44 -17.98
N GLN A 222 -9.64 12.72 -17.73
CA GLN A 222 -8.28 13.24 -17.53
C GLN A 222 -7.60 12.60 -16.30
N SER A 223 -6.28 12.44 -16.28
CA SER A 223 -5.62 11.91 -15.09
C SER A 223 -5.70 12.88 -13.89
N ILE A 224 -5.57 12.33 -12.69
CA ILE A 224 -5.63 13.08 -11.43
C ILE A 224 -4.29 12.93 -10.73
N ARG A 225 -3.60 14.05 -10.45
CA ARG A 225 -2.38 14.01 -9.64
C ARG A 225 -2.72 13.56 -8.22
N THR A 226 -1.94 12.63 -7.70
CA THR A 226 -2.17 12.04 -6.37
C THR A 226 -0.93 12.21 -5.48
N PRO A 227 -1.09 12.70 -4.23
CA PRO A 227 0.03 12.78 -3.28
C PRO A 227 0.72 11.43 -3.10
N VAL A 228 -0.07 10.38 -2.90
CA VAL A 228 0.43 9.02 -2.69
C VAL A 228 -0.40 8.02 -3.50
N ILE A 229 0.19 6.87 -3.82
CA ILE A 229 -0.54 5.72 -4.38
C ILE A 229 -0.81 4.67 -3.30
N ALA A 230 -1.81 3.82 -3.52
CA ALA A 230 -2.08 2.68 -2.65
C ALA A 230 -0.91 1.67 -2.62
N GLY A 231 -0.12 1.61 -3.69
CA GLY A 231 1.09 0.80 -3.78
C GLY A 231 0.88 -0.58 -4.42
N GLY A 232 -0.31 -1.16 -4.33
CA GLY A 232 -0.64 -2.48 -4.91
C GLY A 232 -0.53 -2.55 -6.43
N ILE A 233 -1.03 -1.51 -7.12
CA ILE A 233 -1.29 -1.55 -8.57
C ILE A 233 -0.79 -0.27 -9.22
N PHE A 234 0.23 -0.37 -10.07
CA PHE A 234 0.77 0.79 -10.80
C PHE A 234 1.63 0.38 -12.00
N VAL A 235 1.85 1.34 -12.90
CA VAL A 235 2.71 1.23 -14.09
C VAL A 235 3.83 2.25 -14.00
N ILE A 236 5.05 1.84 -14.33
CA ILE A 236 6.24 2.68 -14.31
C ILE A 236 7.22 2.26 -15.41
N ASN A 237 7.96 3.22 -15.98
CA ASN A 237 9.07 2.89 -16.85
C ASN A 237 10.20 2.18 -16.08
N LYS A 238 10.74 1.08 -16.61
CA LYS A 238 11.79 0.27 -15.97
C LYS A 238 13.07 1.07 -15.72
N SER A 239 13.50 1.88 -16.69
CA SER A 239 14.70 2.71 -16.54
C SER A 239 14.52 3.76 -15.44
N TRP A 240 13.32 4.33 -15.33
CA TRP A 240 12.96 5.26 -14.26
C TRP A 240 12.91 4.58 -12.89
N PHE A 241 12.29 3.40 -12.81
CA PHE A 241 12.29 2.59 -11.59
C PHE A 241 13.71 2.29 -11.10
N ASN A 242 14.62 1.93 -12.01
CA ASN A 242 16.02 1.70 -11.69
C ASN A 242 16.74 3.00 -11.28
N HIS A 243 16.53 4.10 -12.02
CA HIS A 243 17.11 5.41 -11.72
C HIS A 243 16.73 5.91 -10.31
N LEU A 244 15.45 5.75 -9.95
CA LEU A 244 14.97 6.11 -8.62
C LEU A 244 15.59 5.24 -7.52
N GLY A 245 16.08 4.04 -7.82
CA GLY A 245 16.60 3.09 -6.84
C GLY A 245 15.67 1.96 -6.45
N LYS A 246 14.74 1.60 -7.34
CA LYS A 246 13.76 0.52 -7.14
C LYS A 246 12.96 0.76 -5.85
N TYR A 247 12.69 -0.26 -5.05
CA TYR A 247 12.23 -0.10 -3.66
C TYR A 247 13.38 -0.16 -2.66
N ASP A 248 13.13 0.26 -1.42
CA ASP A 248 13.99 -0.02 -0.28
C ASP A 248 13.96 -1.49 0.14
N THR A 249 14.97 -2.26 -0.27
CA THR A 249 15.09 -3.69 0.04
C THR A 249 15.38 -3.99 1.51
N GLN A 250 15.67 -2.96 2.31
CA GLN A 250 15.80 -3.06 3.76
C GLN A 250 14.46 -3.00 4.48
N MET A 251 13.38 -2.59 3.80
CA MET A 251 12.02 -2.74 4.32
C MET A 251 11.63 -4.21 4.34
N ASP A 252 10.98 -4.63 5.42
CA ASP A 252 10.65 -6.03 5.65
C ASP A 252 9.16 -6.31 5.47
N ILE A 253 8.86 -7.44 4.86
CA ILE A 253 7.51 -8.01 4.65
C ILE A 253 6.54 -7.11 3.86
N TRP A 254 5.96 -6.09 4.49
CA TRP A 254 4.90 -5.25 3.93
C TRP A 254 4.72 -3.94 4.72
N GLY A 255 4.38 -2.85 4.01
CA GLY A 255 3.94 -1.59 4.59
C GLY A 255 4.99 -0.49 4.49
N GLY A 256 4.54 0.73 4.20
CA GLY A 256 5.40 1.91 4.09
C GLY A 256 6.05 2.11 2.72
N GLU A 257 6.18 1.06 1.91
CA GLU A 257 6.84 1.12 0.60
C GLU A 257 6.07 2.00 -0.39
N ASN A 258 4.74 2.02 -0.26
CA ASN A 258 3.86 2.87 -1.05
C ASN A 258 4.12 4.35 -0.77
N PHE A 259 4.34 4.73 0.49
CA PHE A 259 4.68 6.09 0.89
C PHE A 259 6.08 6.48 0.44
N GLU A 260 7.07 5.63 0.73
CA GLU A 260 8.46 5.90 0.40
C GLU A 260 8.65 6.09 -1.11
N LEU A 261 8.07 5.20 -1.93
CA LEU A 261 8.08 5.35 -3.39
C LEU A 261 7.35 6.62 -3.81
N SER A 262 6.19 6.92 -3.22
CA SER A 262 5.40 8.10 -3.57
C SER A 262 6.17 9.41 -3.31
N PHE A 263 6.75 9.55 -2.12
CA PHE A 263 7.55 10.70 -1.74
C PHE A 263 8.78 10.82 -2.63
N ARG A 264 9.47 9.72 -2.89
CA ARG A 264 10.65 9.70 -3.75
C ARG A 264 10.33 10.11 -5.18
N VAL A 265 9.26 9.58 -5.79
CA VAL A 265 8.83 9.98 -7.14
C VAL A 265 8.62 11.50 -7.22
N TRP A 266 7.81 12.06 -6.32
CA TRP A 266 7.52 13.50 -6.32
C TRP A 266 8.75 14.36 -6.05
N MET A 267 9.50 14.02 -5.01
CA MET A 267 10.64 14.83 -4.56
C MET A 267 11.83 14.73 -5.52
N CYS A 268 11.96 13.65 -6.28
CA CYS A 268 13.08 13.41 -7.19
C CYS A 268 12.73 13.65 -8.67
N GLY A 269 11.65 14.38 -8.96
CA GLY A 269 11.39 14.94 -10.29
C GLY A 269 10.38 14.20 -11.17
N GLY A 270 9.72 13.16 -10.67
CA GLY A 270 8.60 12.51 -11.33
C GLY A 270 7.24 13.03 -10.84
N SER A 271 6.17 12.31 -11.21
CA SER A 271 4.82 12.57 -10.72
C SER A 271 3.98 11.31 -10.58
N LEU A 272 3.03 11.33 -9.66
CA LEU A 272 2.05 10.26 -9.47
C LEU A 272 0.69 10.67 -10.01
N GLU A 273 0.04 9.78 -10.77
CA GLU A 273 -1.29 10.02 -11.32
C GLU A 273 -2.23 8.82 -11.09
N ILE A 274 -3.50 9.09 -10.78
CA ILE A 274 -4.61 8.14 -10.94
C ILE A 274 -5.21 8.35 -12.34
N VAL A 275 -5.40 7.29 -13.11
CA VAL A 275 -5.95 7.36 -14.48
C VAL A 275 -7.40 6.85 -14.48
N PRO A 276 -8.42 7.71 -14.56
CA PRO A 276 -9.82 7.30 -14.34
C PRO A 276 -10.38 6.28 -15.33
N CYS A 277 -9.87 6.26 -16.56
CA CYS A 277 -10.25 5.26 -17.56
C CYS A 277 -9.58 3.90 -17.36
N SER A 278 -8.64 3.79 -16.43
CA SER A 278 -8.07 2.52 -15.99
C SER A 278 -8.74 2.08 -14.69
N ARG A 279 -9.34 0.89 -14.69
CA ARG A 279 -10.02 0.32 -13.52
C ARG A 279 -9.57 -1.10 -13.26
N VAL A 280 -9.25 -1.38 -11.99
CA VAL A 280 -8.86 -2.71 -11.52
C VAL A 280 -9.58 -2.98 -10.22
N GLY A 281 -10.34 -4.08 -10.17
CA GLY A 281 -10.95 -4.54 -8.94
C GLY A 281 -9.93 -5.24 -8.06
N HIS A 282 -9.99 -5.01 -6.76
CA HIS A 282 -9.09 -5.59 -5.76
C HIS A 282 -9.88 -6.14 -4.58
N VAL A 283 -9.53 -7.33 -4.10
CA VAL A 283 -10.13 -7.92 -2.89
C VAL A 283 -9.52 -7.27 -1.64
N PHE A 284 -10.22 -6.27 -1.06
CA PHE A 284 -9.77 -5.63 0.18
C PHE A 284 -10.08 -6.52 1.39
N ARG A 285 -9.05 -6.86 2.17
CA ARG A 285 -9.16 -7.75 3.34
C ARG A 285 -9.32 -6.93 4.62
N LYS A 286 -10.07 -7.44 5.61
CA LYS A 286 -10.22 -6.80 6.94
C LYS A 286 -8.99 -6.96 7.84
N ARG A 287 -8.15 -7.97 7.56
CA ARG A 287 -6.89 -8.28 8.25
C ARG A 287 -5.87 -8.77 7.22
N HIS A 288 -4.60 -8.47 7.46
CA HIS A 288 -3.50 -9.06 6.70
C HIS A 288 -3.36 -10.55 7.06
N PRO A 289 -3.37 -11.49 6.09
CA PRO A 289 -3.30 -12.93 6.33
C PRO A 289 -1.87 -13.45 6.56
N TYR A 290 -0.94 -12.59 6.96
CA TYR A 290 0.47 -12.95 7.15
C TYR A 290 0.99 -12.41 8.48
N ASP A 291 1.87 -13.20 9.10
CA ASP A 291 2.53 -12.88 10.36
C ASP A 291 3.86 -12.14 10.13
N PHE A 292 4.26 -11.31 11.10
CA PHE A 292 5.59 -10.68 11.16
C PHE A 292 6.46 -11.50 12.12
N PRO A 293 7.34 -12.40 11.63
CA PRO A 293 8.03 -13.38 12.48
C PRO A 293 8.92 -12.77 13.57
N GLU A 294 9.44 -11.55 13.34
CA GLU A 294 10.36 -10.85 14.26
C GLU A 294 9.77 -9.55 14.85
N GLY A 295 8.47 -9.29 14.66
CA GLY A 295 7.83 -8.03 15.05
C GLY A 295 8.19 -6.82 14.16
N ASN A 296 7.63 -5.64 14.46
CA ASN A 296 7.82 -4.41 13.68
C ASN A 296 9.04 -3.56 14.13
N ALA A 297 9.76 -4.01 15.16
CA ALA A 297 10.80 -3.22 15.82
C ALA A 297 12.13 -3.16 15.04
N LEU A 298 12.32 -4.02 14.04
CA LEU A 298 13.57 -4.19 13.31
C LEU A 298 13.59 -3.49 11.94
N THR A 299 12.56 -2.76 11.53
CA THR A 299 12.51 -2.18 10.17
C THR A 299 13.42 -0.96 9.97
N TYR A 300 14.04 -0.43 11.04
CA TYR A 300 14.92 0.77 10.98
C TYR A 300 16.42 0.44 10.90
N ILE A 301 16.80 -0.72 10.35
CA ILE A 301 18.16 -1.24 10.54
C ILE A 301 19.25 -0.48 9.77
N ASN A 302 18.96 0.16 8.62
CA ASN A 302 19.96 1.00 7.92
C ASN A 302 19.35 1.80 6.76
N ILE A 303 19.50 3.14 6.76
CA ILE A 303 19.01 4.03 5.67
C ILE A 303 20.13 4.78 4.93
N ALA A 304 21.41 4.44 5.17
CA ALA A 304 22.54 5.19 4.62
C ALA A 304 22.51 5.27 3.08
N ASP A 305 22.24 4.15 2.42
CA ASP A 305 22.14 4.09 0.96
C ASP A 305 20.97 4.93 0.42
N ARG A 306 19.85 4.98 1.15
CA ARG A 306 18.67 5.78 0.78
C ARG A 306 18.95 7.28 0.93
N VAL A 307 19.67 7.68 1.99
CA VAL A 307 20.10 9.07 2.19
C VAL A 307 21.07 9.50 1.08
N GLU A 308 22.03 8.65 0.73
CA GLU A 308 22.99 8.94 -0.33
C GLU A 308 22.31 9.01 -1.70
N GLN A 309 21.38 8.10 -1.98
CA GLN A 309 20.58 8.14 -3.19
C GLN A 309 19.76 9.44 -3.30
N ARG A 310 19.12 9.88 -2.22
CA ARG A 310 18.38 11.14 -2.21
C ARG A 310 19.27 12.33 -2.57
N ARG A 311 20.53 12.35 -2.10
CA ARG A 311 21.52 13.39 -2.45
C ARG A 311 21.90 13.30 -3.92
N LYS A 312 22.23 12.10 -4.43
CA LYS A 312 22.61 11.87 -5.83
C LYS A 312 21.53 12.31 -6.82
N LEU A 313 20.26 12.08 -6.48
CA LEU A 313 19.11 12.47 -7.29
C LEU A 313 18.71 13.95 -7.12
N ASN A 314 19.41 14.69 -6.26
CA ASN A 314 19.11 16.09 -5.93
C ASN A 314 17.62 16.32 -5.58
N CYS A 315 17.06 15.42 -4.77
CA CYS A 315 15.63 15.46 -4.46
C CYS A 315 15.29 16.66 -3.59
N LYS A 316 14.08 17.20 -3.80
CA LYS A 316 13.51 18.33 -3.07
C LYS A 316 13.27 17.98 -1.60
N SER A 317 12.96 18.99 -0.79
CA SER A 317 12.62 18.81 0.62
C SER A 317 11.20 18.28 0.81
N PHE A 318 10.91 17.71 1.97
CA PHE A 318 9.54 17.31 2.31
C PHE A 318 8.63 18.53 2.52
N GLN A 319 9.20 19.67 2.95
CA GLN A 319 8.48 20.95 2.96
C GLN A 319 7.99 21.32 1.55
N TRP A 320 8.84 21.21 0.53
CA TRP A 320 8.41 21.44 -0.86
C TRP A 320 7.28 20.49 -1.26
N TYR A 321 7.35 19.21 -0.85
CA TYR A 321 6.30 18.23 -1.11
C TYR A 321 4.96 18.65 -0.50
N LEU A 322 4.95 19.05 0.78
CA LEU A 322 3.74 19.55 1.44
C LEU A 322 3.21 20.82 0.76
N GLU A 323 4.07 21.77 0.41
CA GLU A 323 3.63 23.04 -0.19
C GLU A 323 3.14 22.90 -1.65
N LYS A 324 3.67 21.94 -2.42
CA LYS A 324 3.44 21.86 -3.88
C LYS A 324 2.69 20.64 -4.35
N VAL A 325 2.71 19.55 -3.57
CA VAL A 325 2.06 18.29 -3.93
C VAL A 325 0.84 18.05 -3.06
N TYR A 326 0.93 18.35 -1.75
CA TYR A 326 -0.15 18.08 -0.81
C TYR A 326 -0.44 19.22 0.18
N PRO A 327 -0.77 20.44 -0.33
CA PRO A 327 -0.96 21.62 0.52
C PRO A 327 -2.19 21.54 1.42
N GLU A 328 -3.12 20.62 1.15
CA GLU A 328 -4.32 20.44 1.94
C GLU A 328 -4.07 19.62 3.23
N LEU A 329 -2.94 18.91 3.32
CA LEU A 329 -2.56 18.20 4.53
C LEU A 329 -2.12 19.21 5.60
N LYS A 330 -3.03 19.52 6.52
CA LYS A 330 -2.74 20.40 7.67
C LYS A 330 -1.60 19.82 8.49
N VAL A 331 -0.48 20.53 8.54
CA VAL A 331 0.62 20.25 9.47
C VAL A 331 0.11 20.53 10.88
N PRO A 332 0.22 19.60 11.85
CA PRO A 332 -0.16 19.88 13.22
C PRO A 332 0.72 21.01 13.69
N GLU A 333 0.09 22.13 14.07
CA GLU A 333 0.82 23.22 14.69
C GLU A 333 1.49 22.65 15.94
N LYS A 334 2.83 22.79 16.03
CA LYS A 334 3.53 22.60 17.29
C LYS A 334 3.12 23.78 18.17
N ASP A 335 1.91 23.72 18.72
CA ASP A 335 1.50 24.62 19.78
C ASP A 335 2.37 24.29 20.99
N LEU A 336 3.50 24.99 21.09
CA LEU A 336 4.23 25.12 22.33
C LEU A 336 3.30 25.90 23.26
N ILE A 337 2.42 25.20 23.96
CA ILE A 337 1.56 25.81 24.98
C ILE A 337 2.49 26.20 26.13
N PRO A 338 2.70 27.50 26.43
CA PRO A 338 3.45 27.92 27.60
C PRO A 338 2.70 27.39 28.83
N GLY A 339 3.37 26.58 29.64
CA GLY A 339 2.72 25.90 30.74
C GLY A 339 3.72 25.49 31.81
N ILE A 340 3.22 25.27 33.01
CA ILE A 340 4.03 24.83 34.15
C ILE A 340 3.73 23.35 34.40
N ILE A 341 4.75 22.50 34.35
CA ILE A 341 4.63 21.07 34.69
C ILE A 341 4.79 20.94 36.22
N ARG A 342 3.72 20.51 36.91
CA ARG A 342 3.64 20.45 38.39
C ARG A 342 3.63 19.00 38.90
N GLN A 343 4.37 18.73 39.97
CA GLN A 343 4.26 17.53 40.79
C GLN A 343 4.06 17.96 42.25
N GLY A 344 2.81 17.92 42.71
CA GLY A 344 2.44 18.45 44.03
C GLY A 344 2.69 19.97 44.14
N GLY A 345 3.43 20.39 45.16
CA GLY A 345 3.82 21.80 45.38
C GLY A 345 4.97 22.29 44.49
N ASN A 346 5.60 21.39 43.74
CA ASN A 346 6.83 21.67 43.01
C ASN A 346 6.62 21.64 41.49
N CYS A 347 7.54 22.28 40.76
CA CYS A 347 7.48 22.50 39.33
C CYS A 347 8.81 22.14 38.66
N LEU A 348 8.73 21.65 37.43
CA LEU A 348 9.91 21.38 36.61
C LEU A 348 10.61 22.70 36.25
N GLU A 349 11.91 22.80 36.50
CA GLU A 349 12.72 23.99 36.24
C GLU A 349 14.09 23.63 35.63
N SER A 350 14.63 24.53 34.83
CA SER A 350 15.97 24.37 34.26
C SER A 350 17.03 24.84 35.25
N TRP A 351 17.92 23.95 35.67
CA TRP A 351 19.08 24.24 36.50
C TRP A 351 20.29 24.60 35.62
N ALA A 352 21.39 25.05 36.25
CA ALA A 352 22.61 25.45 35.56
C ALA A 352 23.14 24.34 34.60
N GLN A 353 23.88 24.77 33.58
CA GLN A 353 24.46 23.85 32.59
C GLN A 353 25.50 22.94 33.25
N ASP A 354 25.53 21.68 32.85
CA ASP A 354 26.62 20.77 33.21
C ASP A 354 27.94 21.16 32.50
N THR A 355 29.03 20.49 32.86
CA THR A 355 30.36 20.72 32.29
C THR A 355 30.46 20.43 30.79
N THR A 356 29.41 19.84 30.19
CA THR A 356 29.27 19.57 28.76
C THR A 356 28.31 20.54 28.04
N GLY A 357 27.79 21.55 28.75
CA GLY A 357 26.89 22.57 28.20
C GLY A 357 25.42 22.16 28.12
N ASN A 358 25.04 20.99 28.65
CA ASN A 358 23.66 20.54 28.66
C ASN A 358 22.90 21.20 29.82
N THR A 359 21.66 21.62 29.55
CA THR A 359 20.79 22.23 30.57
C THR A 359 20.15 21.12 31.40
N LEU A 360 20.47 21.04 32.69
CA LEU A 360 19.93 20.03 33.58
C LEU A 360 18.49 20.37 33.99
N ALA A 361 17.60 19.40 34.01
CA ALA A 361 16.23 19.55 34.50
C ALA A 361 16.15 19.17 35.99
N GLY A 362 15.51 20.00 36.80
CA GLY A 362 15.30 19.77 38.23
C GLY A 362 13.86 20.08 38.65
N ILE A 363 13.54 19.80 39.90
CA ILE A 363 12.25 20.11 40.51
C ILE A 363 12.48 21.17 41.59
N GLY A 364 11.76 22.29 41.50
CA GLY A 364 11.83 23.38 42.48
C GLY A 364 10.47 23.95 42.81
N ASN A 365 10.43 24.98 43.64
CA ASN A 365 9.16 25.63 43.98
C ASN A 365 8.53 26.26 42.72
N CYS A 366 7.23 26.07 42.57
CA CYS A 366 6.46 26.69 41.50
C CYS A 366 6.52 28.22 41.60
N LYS A 367 6.99 28.88 40.54
CA LYS A 367 7.10 30.34 40.48
C LYS A 367 6.22 30.82 39.32
N GLY A 368 5.52 31.93 39.48
CA GLY A 368 4.58 32.45 38.47
C GLY A 368 3.25 31.69 38.41
N THR A 369 2.45 31.99 37.40
CA THR A 369 1.12 31.38 37.17
C THR A 369 1.08 30.69 35.81
N VAL A 370 0.11 29.81 35.58
CA VAL A 370 -0.07 29.11 34.29
C VAL A 370 -0.15 30.11 33.11
N ASN A 371 -0.69 31.30 33.34
CA ASN A 371 -0.82 32.35 32.33
C ASN A 371 0.39 33.29 32.22
N ASN A 372 1.35 33.22 33.16
CA ASN A 372 2.59 33.98 33.13
C ASN A 372 3.73 33.21 33.82
N PRO A 373 4.22 32.12 33.19
CA PRO A 373 5.27 31.29 33.76
C PRO A 373 6.67 31.93 33.57
N PRO A 374 7.58 31.81 34.54
CA PRO A 374 8.94 32.33 34.44
C PRO A 374 9.75 31.54 33.43
N VAL A 375 10.68 32.19 32.72
CA VAL A 375 11.46 31.64 31.59
C VAL A 375 12.08 30.26 31.85
N THR A 376 12.53 30.01 33.08
CA THR A 376 13.13 28.73 33.52
C THR A 376 12.13 27.57 33.64
N GLN A 377 10.83 27.86 33.59
CA GLN A 377 9.71 26.90 33.67
C GLN A 377 8.90 26.82 32.36
N VAL A 378 9.24 27.60 31.32
CA VAL A 378 8.55 27.62 30.01
C VAL A 378 9.28 26.85 28.92
N ARG A 379 10.58 26.57 29.07
CA ARG A 379 11.42 25.98 28.03
C ARG A 379 11.40 24.45 28.02
N TRP A 380 10.21 23.86 28.00
CA TRP A 380 10.05 22.41 27.98
C TRP A 380 9.05 21.98 26.91
N ALA A 381 9.51 21.17 25.96
CA ALA A 381 8.64 20.49 25.01
C ALA A 381 8.41 19.06 25.52
N LEU A 382 7.15 18.70 25.76
CA LEU A 382 6.78 17.31 25.97
C LEU A 382 6.75 16.61 24.62
N ALA A 383 7.80 15.83 24.33
CA ALA A 383 7.77 14.85 23.28
C ALA A 383 7.00 13.61 23.79
N TRP A 384 6.07 13.09 23.00
CA TRP A 384 5.47 11.78 23.28
C TRP A 384 6.53 10.72 23.04
N CYS A 385 7.13 10.20 24.11
CA CYS A 385 8.08 9.10 24.02
C CYS A 385 7.30 7.79 24.24
N PHE A 386 7.27 6.91 23.23
CA PHE A 386 6.64 5.60 23.34
C PHE A 386 7.55 4.65 24.15
N PRO A 387 6.99 3.79 25.01
CA PRO A 387 7.80 2.82 25.73
C PRO A 387 8.31 1.74 24.76
N SER A 388 9.62 1.68 24.57
CA SER A 388 10.29 0.49 24.05
C SER A 388 10.44 -0.51 25.18
N SER A 389 9.89 -1.71 25.03
CA SER A 389 10.00 -2.78 26.03
C SER A 389 11.36 -3.48 26.04
N SER A 390 12.36 -3.01 25.28
CA SER A 390 13.61 -3.78 25.07
C SER A 390 14.93 -3.01 24.99
N ALA A 391 15.00 -1.70 25.29
CA ALA A 391 16.29 -1.00 25.40
C ALA A 391 16.27 0.20 26.37
N PRO A 392 17.38 0.53 27.06
CA PRO A 392 17.43 1.55 28.10
C PRO A 392 17.56 2.99 27.57
N PHE A 393 17.36 3.22 26.26
CA PHE A 393 17.44 4.55 25.66
C PHE A 393 16.10 4.97 25.03
N MET A 394 15.66 6.15 25.44
CA MET A 394 14.42 6.81 25.04
C MET A 394 14.70 7.66 23.79
N TYR A 395 14.07 7.36 22.66
CA TYR A 395 14.07 8.26 21.51
C TYR A 395 12.89 9.22 21.63
N CYS A 396 13.18 10.51 21.72
CA CYS A 396 12.19 11.58 21.78
C CYS A 396 12.40 12.50 20.56
N GLN A 397 11.32 12.85 19.85
CA GLN A 397 11.33 13.79 18.72
C GLN A 397 11.12 15.24 19.16
#